data_AF-A0A1Q5TAD6-F1
#
_entry.id   AF-A0A1Q5TAD6-F1
#
_cell.length_a   1.000
_cell.length_b   1.000
_cell.length_c   1.000
_cell.angle_alpha   90.00
_cell.angle_beta   90.00
_cell.angle_gamma   90.00
#
_symmetry.space_group_name_H-M   'P 1'
#
loop_
_entity.id
_entity.type
_entity.pdbx_description
1 polymer ?
#
loop_
_entity_poly.entity_id
_entity_poly.type
_entity_poly.pdbx_seq_one_letter_code
_entity_poly.pdbx_strand_id
1 'polypeptide(L)'
;MEKGKGEAMKEASRFEKIAARCWNLLNEGKPFTPIFVVGTMSIYHAADLMDGHAWTWLLGLTAVLPLFVVYYVYDYPLFLRNYLWIPYVVFLIVWSFADASLLLLAAGLYFFFTVFFWGTLYYHLRIGTSWWNFTRFWKLVLKNSDSTSGNAQEQLPKVFLLLSVWEYASIQVERGTDLAPLYGALWLFAAGVWLFSWILHRNLFDWQPEVIPTYTNNVPAPTAPMSDKVYVIVIDGMRKDRFEAANAPFLKRLRAQGTEFAQMETVYPARTVVCFTSMLTGTYPFEHGIRSNMVWKLGAKVETIFDSLRKVGKTGRLLGIAHLVDSFGEDVETVTAVMPNDLADRYIIERAKRIVEEQHPDLLVVQLIATDQTGHSRGVLYDEYIEKIEETDALIAEFVGWLEERGELERATLIVCADHGQADGIGGHGHLDEGERYVPFFMYGPAIAAGKRIDEKKSLVSLAPTIAYLLGAPYPSHSRGPVLIEAMRKEESDEEAARHRLFAGAQ
;
A
#
# COMPACT_ATOMS: atom_id res chain seq x y z
N MET A 1 -43.88 -27.33 -1.78
CA MET A 1 -43.41 -26.61 -2.97
C MET A 1 -42.00 -26.13 -2.69
N GLU A 2 -41.03 -26.80 -3.29
CA GLU A 2 -39.62 -26.41 -3.32
C GLU A 2 -39.44 -25.03 -3.95
N LYS A 3 -38.56 -24.21 -3.37
CA LYS A 3 -37.48 -23.49 -4.06
C LYS A 3 -36.60 -22.77 -3.03
N GLY A 4 -35.81 -23.57 -2.32
CA GLY A 4 -34.64 -23.13 -1.58
C GLY A 4 -33.44 -23.95 -2.06
N LYS A 5 -32.96 -23.67 -3.27
CA LYS A 5 -31.66 -24.15 -3.72
C LYS A 5 -30.66 -23.04 -3.41
N GLY A 6 -29.72 -23.31 -2.51
CA GLY A 6 -28.55 -22.48 -2.32
C GLY A 6 -27.86 -22.29 -3.66
N GLU A 7 -27.68 -21.03 -4.06
CA GLU A 7 -26.74 -20.70 -5.10
C GLU A 7 -25.35 -20.96 -4.53
N ALA A 8 -24.81 -22.14 -4.82
CA ALA A 8 -23.38 -22.38 -4.74
C ALA A 8 -22.70 -21.24 -5.51
N MET A 9 -21.78 -20.53 -4.86
CA MET A 9 -20.99 -19.49 -5.52
C MET A 9 -20.42 -20.06 -6.81
N LYS A 10 -20.86 -19.51 -7.94
CA LYS A 10 -20.43 -19.91 -9.27
C LYS A 10 -18.93 -19.63 -9.35
N GLU A 11 -18.13 -20.65 -9.64
CA GLU A 11 -16.72 -20.40 -9.95
C GLU A 11 -16.61 -19.40 -11.10
N ALA A 12 -15.75 -18.40 -10.95
CA ALA A 12 -15.49 -17.43 -12.01
C ALA A 12 -15.15 -18.17 -13.31
N SER A 13 -15.90 -17.87 -14.36
CA SER A 13 -15.72 -18.41 -15.69
C SER A 13 -14.29 -18.14 -16.18
N ARG A 14 -13.84 -18.94 -17.14
CA ARG A 14 -12.55 -18.75 -17.80
C ARG A 14 -12.43 -17.34 -18.41
N PHE A 15 -13.55 -16.80 -18.90
CA PHE A 15 -13.63 -15.43 -19.42
C PHE A 15 -13.38 -14.40 -18.31
N GLU A 16 -14.04 -14.51 -17.16
CA GLU A 16 -13.84 -13.60 -16.02
C GLU A 16 -12.40 -13.65 -15.50
N LYS A 17 -11.80 -14.85 -15.41
CA LYS A 17 -10.40 -15.01 -15.00
C LYS A 17 -9.42 -14.36 -16.00
N ILE A 18 -9.68 -14.48 -17.30
CA ILE A 18 -8.87 -13.84 -18.35
C ILE A 18 -9.08 -12.32 -18.31
N ALA A 19 -10.33 -11.87 -18.22
CA ALA A 19 -10.67 -10.45 -18.13
C ALA A 19 -10.01 -9.80 -16.91
N ALA A 20 -10.04 -10.45 -15.75
CA ALA A 20 -9.35 -9.97 -14.54
C ALA A 20 -7.82 -9.89 -14.70
N ARG A 21 -7.20 -10.82 -15.44
CA ARG A 21 -5.75 -10.78 -15.72
C ARG A 21 -5.38 -9.68 -16.72
N CYS A 22 -6.14 -9.56 -17.81
CA CYS A 22 -6.00 -8.46 -18.76
C CYS A 22 -6.25 -7.11 -18.09
N TRP A 23 -7.17 -7.08 -17.13
CA TRP A 23 -7.46 -5.91 -16.32
C TRP A 23 -6.27 -5.49 -15.45
N ASN A 24 -5.60 -6.43 -14.77
CA ASN A 24 -4.41 -6.11 -13.99
C ASN A 24 -3.30 -5.47 -14.84
N LEU A 25 -3.15 -5.90 -16.11
CA LEU A 25 -2.20 -5.28 -17.04
C LEU A 25 -2.56 -3.84 -17.44
N LEU A 26 -3.82 -3.44 -17.35
CA LEU A 26 -4.27 -2.08 -17.66
C LEU A 26 -4.39 -1.20 -16.40
N ASN A 27 -4.49 -1.82 -15.22
CA ASN A 27 -4.61 -1.14 -13.94
C ASN A 27 -3.24 -0.88 -13.30
N GLU A 28 -2.27 -1.78 -13.49
CA GLU A 28 -0.90 -1.58 -13.03
C GLU A 28 -0.19 -0.51 -13.88
N GLY A 29 0.47 0.46 -13.23
CA GLY A 29 1.01 1.64 -13.91
C GLY A 29 2.04 1.35 -14.99
N LYS A 30 2.94 0.39 -14.77
CA LYS A 30 4.04 0.07 -15.70
C LYS A 30 3.59 -0.50 -17.04
N PRO A 31 2.69 -1.51 -17.08
CA PRO A 31 2.18 -2.03 -18.35
C PRO A 31 1.17 -1.11 -19.06
N PHE A 32 0.50 -0.20 -18.34
CA PHE A 32 -0.52 0.66 -18.95
C PHE A 32 0.03 1.54 -20.08
N THR A 33 1.07 2.34 -19.82
CA THR A 33 1.62 3.28 -20.81
C THR A 33 1.97 2.61 -22.14
N PRO A 34 2.75 1.50 -22.19
CA PRO A 34 3.04 0.84 -23.45
C PRO A 34 1.81 0.27 -24.14
N ILE A 35 0.90 -0.37 -23.42
CA ILE A 35 -0.34 -0.93 -24.01
C ILE A 35 -1.21 0.18 -24.59
N PHE A 36 -1.39 1.27 -23.85
CA PHE A 36 -2.25 2.37 -24.25
C PHE A 36 -1.69 3.13 -25.46
N VAL A 37 -0.38 3.42 -25.47
CA VAL A 37 0.28 4.11 -26.60
C VAL A 37 0.26 3.25 -27.86
N VAL A 38 0.65 1.97 -27.76
CA VAL A 38 0.62 1.06 -28.91
C VAL A 38 -0.81 0.91 -29.43
N GLY A 39 -1.79 0.69 -28.55
CA GLY A 39 -3.20 0.59 -28.93
C GLY A 39 -3.72 1.85 -29.62
N THR A 40 -3.40 3.03 -29.09
CA THR A 40 -3.78 4.32 -29.69
C THR A 40 -3.17 4.50 -31.07
N MET A 41 -1.87 4.21 -31.21
CA MET A 41 -1.17 4.30 -32.49
C MET A 41 -1.72 3.33 -33.54
N SER A 42 -2.06 2.10 -33.13
CA SER A 42 -2.70 1.12 -34.00
C SER A 42 -4.11 1.53 -34.43
N ILE A 43 -4.89 2.16 -33.55
CA ILE A 43 -6.22 2.69 -33.90
C ILE A 43 -6.07 3.85 -34.90
N TYR A 44 -5.14 4.76 -34.66
CA TYR A 44 -4.91 5.93 -35.52
C TYR A 44 -4.50 5.53 -36.95
N HIS A 45 -3.62 4.53 -37.08
CA HIS A 45 -3.15 3.98 -38.37
C HIS A 45 -3.87 2.71 -38.80
N ALA A 46 -5.10 2.46 -38.34
CA ALA A 46 -5.80 1.21 -38.64
C ALA A 46 -5.95 0.96 -40.14
N ALA A 47 -6.21 2.01 -40.93
CA ALA A 47 -6.27 1.93 -42.39
C ALA A 47 -4.92 1.55 -43.00
N ASP A 48 -3.84 2.26 -42.62
CA ASP A 48 -2.48 2.01 -43.14
C ASP A 48 -2.00 0.59 -42.83
N LEU A 49 -2.35 0.08 -41.64
CA LEU A 49 -2.05 -1.29 -41.22
C LEU A 49 -2.80 -2.34 -42.06
N MET A 50 -4.04 -2.04 -42.46
CA MET A 50 -4.84 -2.91 -43.33
C MET A 50 -4.38 -2.86 -44.80
N ASP A 51 -3.89 -1.71 -45.25
CA ASP A 51 -3.48 -1.46 -46.64
C ASP A 51 -2.02 -1.86 -46.92
N GLY A 52 -1.33 -2.50 -45.97
CA GLY A 52 0.02 -3.04 -46.16
C GLY A 52 1.15 -2.05 -45.90
N HIS A 53 0.86 -0.89 -45.33
CA HIS A 53 1.84 0.14 -44.95
C HIS A 53 2.38 -0.04 -43.51
N ALA A 54 2.30 -1.25 -42.95
CA ALA A 54 2.72 -1.53 -41.58
C ALA A 54 4.22 -1.30 -41.30
N TRP A 55 5.05 -1.17 -42.33
CA TRP A 55 6.50 -1.01 -42.17
C TRP A 55 6.89 0.37 -41.61
N THR A 56 6.19 1.46 -41.98
CA THR A 56 6.43 2.80 -41.43
C THR A 56 6.08 2.83 -39.94
N TRP A 57 4.94 2.21 -39.60
CA TRP A 57 4.49 2.01 -38.22
C TRP A 57 5.53 1.24 -37.39
N LEU A 58 6.05 0.13 -37.93
CA LEU A 58 7.07 -0.70 -37.26
C LEU A 58 8.39 0.04 -37.07
N LEU A 59 8.85 0.78 -38.08
CA LEU A 59 10.07 1.57 -37.96
C LEU A 59 9.88 2.71 -36.95
N GLY A 60 8.75 3.42 -36.98
CA GLY A 60 8.40 4.39 -35.95
C GLY A 60 8.43 3.80 -34.54
N LEU A 61 7.92 2.58 -34.35
CA LEU A 61 7.97 1.88 -33.06
C LEU A 61 9.42 1.71 -32.59
N THR A 62 10.31 1.23 -33.47
CA THR A 62 11.72 1.06 -33.11
C THR A 62 12.42 2.36 -32.73
N ALA A 63 12.03 3.48 -33.32
CA ALA A 63 12.57 4.79 -32.98
C ALA A 63 12.18 5.24 -31.56
N VAL A 64 10.95 4.93 -31.11
CA VAL A 64 10.44 5.32 -29.79
C VAL A 64 10.75 4.32 -28.67
N LEU A 65 11.18 3.09 -28.98
CA LEU A 65 11.51 2.05 -27.99
C LEU A 65 12.38 2.52 -26.81
N PRO A 66 13.44 3.32 -27.01
CA PRO A 66 14.25 3.81 -25.88
C PRO A 66 13.43 4.64 -24.87
N LEU A 67 12.47 5.44 -25.32
CA LEU A 67 11.59 6.21 -24.42
C LEU A 67 10.61 5.30 -23.67
N PHE A 68 10.10 4.24 -24.31
CA PHE A 68 9.32 3.21 -23.61
C PHE A 68 10.14 2.59 -22.47
N VAL A 69 11.42 2.27 -22.72
CA VAL A 69 12.31 1.73 -21.67
C VAL A 69 12.48 2.74 -20.53
N VAL A 70 12.71 4.01 -20.82
CA VAL A 70 12.85 5.06 -19.79
C VAL A 70 11.61 5.13 -18.91
N TYR A 71 10.41 5.23 -19.51
CA TYR A 71 9.17 5.34 -18.74
C TYR A 71 8.71 4.03 -18.09
N TYR A 72 9.27 2.89 -18.49
CA TYR A 72 9.07 1.62 -17.80
C TYR A 72 9.98 1.47 -16.58
N VAL A 73 11.21 2.00 -16.66
CA VAL A 73 12.22 1.96 -15.58
C VAL A 73 11.92 2.98 -14.50
N TYR A 74 11.53 4.20 -14.88
CA TYR A 74 11.33 5.33 -13.97
C TYR A 74 9.85 5.63 -13.74
N ASP A 75 9.45 5.64 -12.46
CA ASP A 75 8.12 6.04 -12.01
C ASP A 75 8.12 7.54 -11.68
N TYR A 76 6.99 8.24 -11.82
CA TYR A 76 6.94 9.69 -11.59
C TYR A 76 5.85 10.07 -10.58
N PRO A 77 5.84 9.49 -9.38
CA PRO A 77 4.79 9.74 -8.41
C PRO A 77 4.82 11.17 -7.88
N LEU A 78 3.71 11.56 -7.22
CA LEU A 78 3.57 12.84 -6.52
C LEU A 78 4.00 14.03 -7.38
N PHE A 79 4.94 14.86 -6.92
CA PHE A 79 5.39 16.06 -7.62
C PHE A 79 6.32 15.77 -8.80
N LEU A 80 6.92 14.57 -8.91
CA LEU A 80 7.81 14.25 -10.02
C LEU A 80 7.09 14.29 -11.36
N ARG A 81 5.78 13.97 -11.41
CA ARG A 81 5.00 14.02 -12.66
C ARG A 81 4.96 15.40 -13.31
N ASN A 82 5.08 16.47 -12.53
CA ASN A 82 5.08 17.84 -13.07
C ASN A 82 6.25 18.06 -14.05
N TYR A 83 7.34 17.34 -13.86
CA TYR A 83 8.54 17.43 -14.70
C TYR A 83 8.39 16.68 -16.03
N LEU A 84 7.38 15.81 -16.20
CA LEU A 84 7.18 15.04 -17.44
C LEU A 84 6.78 15.91 -18.64
N TRP A 85 6.23 17.10 -18.40
CA TRP A 85 5.95 18.06 -19.47
C TRP A 85 7.23 18.64 -20.09
N ILE A 86 8.36 18.68 -19.36
CA ILE A 86 9.60 19.26 -19.85
C ILE A 86 10.13 18.51 -21.07
N PRO A 87 10.33 17.18 -21.04
CA PRO A 87 10.68 16.42 -22.25
C PRO A 87 9.75 16.66 -23.43
N TYR A 88 8.42 16.71 -23.19
CA TYR A 88 7.46 16.96 -24.25
C TYR A 88 7.60 18.34 -24.88
N VAL A 89 7.72 19.39 -24.07
CA VAL A 89 7.94 20.76 -24.55
C VAL A 89 9.27 20.86 -25.32
N VAL A 90 10.34 20.23 -24.83
CA VAL A 90 11.62 20.18 -25.57
C VAL A 90 11.45 19.53 -26.93
N PHE A 91 10.72 18.42 -27.02
CA PHE A 91 10.43 17.77 -28.30
C PHE A 91 9.67 18.71 -29.25
N LEU A 92 8.63 19.38 -28.76
CA LEU A 92 7.86 20.36 -29.56
C LEU A 92 8.76 21.50 -30.08
N ILE A 93 9.72 21.97 -29.29
CA ILE A 93 10.64 23.03 -29.72
C ILE A 93 11.64 22.52 -30.75
N VAL A 94 12.29 21.39 -30.49
CA VAL A 94 13.38 20.88 -31.33
C VAL A 94 12.87 20.39 -32.69
N TRP A 95 11.72 19.71 -32.71
CA TRP A 95 11.16 19.14 -33.93
C TRP A 95 10.01 19.96 -34.53
N SER A 96 9.47 20.94 -33.81
CA SER A 96 8.34 21.77 -34.27
C SER A 96 7.18 20.91 -34.81
N PHE A 97 6.93 19.78 -34.16
CA PHE A 97 6.00 18.75 -34.61
C PHE A 97 4.97 18.42 -33.53
N ALA A 98 3.69 18.46 -33.91
CA ALA A 98 2.58 17.93 -33.13
C ALA A 98 1.45 17.52 -34.07
N ASP A 99 0.99 16.28 -33.96
CA ASP A 99 -0.24 15.83 -34.63
C ASP A 99 -1.43 16.04 -33.69
N ALA A 100 -2.20 17.10 -33.92
CA ALA A 100 -3.35 17.44 -33.08
C ALA A 100 -4.43 16.36 -33.09
N SER A 101 -4.63 15.66 -34.21
CA SER A 101 -5.66 14.63 -34.36
C SER A 101 -5.32 13.41 -33.51
N LEU A 102 -4.07 12.94 -33.59
CA LEU A 102 -3.54 11.84 -32.79
C LEU A 102 -3.60 12.16 -31.29
N LEU A 103 -3.17 13.36 -30.90
CA LEU A 103 -3.14 13.78 -29.49
C LEU A 103 -4.56 13.94 -28.91
N LEU A 104 -5.50 14.49 -29.68
CA LEU A 104 -6.91 14.58 -29.27
C LEU A 104 -7.56 13.21 -29.16
N LEU A 105 -7.28 12.30 -30.10
CA LEU A 105 -7.71 10.90 -30.02
C LEU A 105 -7.16 10.23 -28.75
N ALA A 106 -5.87 10.37 -28.49
CA ALA A 106 -5.22 9.81 -27.31
C ALA A 106 -5.84 10.32 -26.00
N ALA A 107 -6.04 11.64 -25.88
CA ALA A 107 -6.68 12.23 -24.72
C ALA A 107 -8.13 11.75 -24.55
N GLY A 108 -8.90 11.70 -25.64
CA GLY A 108 -10.28 11.21 -25.65
C GLY A 108 -10.39 9.75 -25.20
N LEU A 109 -9.56 8.87 -25.76
CA LEU A 109 -9.48 7.46 -25.37
C LEU A 109 -9.05 7.31 -23.91
N TYR A 110 -8.11 8.13 -23.44
CA TYR A 110 -7.60 8.08 -22.07
C TYR A 110 -8.69 8.45 -21.07
N PHE A 111 -9.38 9.58 -21.28
CA PHE A 111 -10.46 9.99 -20.37
C PHE A 111 -11.68 9.06 -20.47
N PHE A 112 -12.01 8.56 -21.66
CA PHE A 112 -13.05 7.55 -21.80
C PHE A 112 -12.72 6.27 -21.00
N PHE A 113 -11.50 5.77 -21.17
CA PHE A 113 -11.05 4.58 -20.44
C PHE A 113 -11.04 4.81 -18.93
N THR A 114 -10.43 5.90 -18.45
CA THR A 114 -10.24 6.13 -17.02
C THR A 114 -11.52 6.56 -16.30
N VAL A 115 -12.27 7.53 -16.84
CA VAL A 115 -13.44 8.11 -16.15
C VAL A 115 -14.68 7.23 -16.33
N PHE A 116 -14.93 6.75 -17.55
CA PHE A 116 -16.15 6.03 -17.86
C PHE A 116 -15.96 4.51 -17.72
N PHE A 117 -15.07 3.90 -18.50
CA PHE A 117 -14.92 2.45 -18.52
C PHE A 117 -14.44 1.91 -17.16
N TRP A 118 -13.37 2.49 -16.62
CA TRP A 118 -12.83 2.12 -15.34
C TRP A 118 -13.61 2.74 -14.17
N GLY A 119 -13.72 4.06 -14.15
CA GLY A 119 -14.31 4.76 -13.02
C GLY A 119 -15.79 4.51 -12.79
N THR A 120 -16.53 4.06 -13.81
CA THR A 120 -17.98 3.88 -13.71
C THR A 120 -18.42 2.48 -14.07
N LEU A 121 -18.16 2.02 -15.28
CA LEU A 121 -18.68 0.73 -15.75
C LEU A 121 -18.12 -0.44 -14.93
N TYR A 122 -16.80 -0.48 -14.71
CA TYR A 122 -16.16 -1.55 -13.94
C TYR A 122 -16.70 -1.63 -12.49
N TYR A 123 -16.72 -0.51 -11.77
CA TYR A 123 -17.22 -0.49 -10.39
C TYR A 123 -18.74 -0.73 -10.31
N HIS A 124 -19.51 -0.30 -11.31
CA HIS A 124 -20.93 -0.62 -11.40
C HIS A 124 -21.13 -2.13 -11.50
N LEU A 125 -20.37 -2.80 -12.37
CA LEU A 125 -20.43 -4.25 -12.54
C LEU A 125 -19.89 -5.03 -11.32
N ARG A 126 -18.84 -4.53 -10.67
CA ARG A 126 -18.16 -5.24 -9.57
C ARG A 126 -18.89 -5.13 -8.23
N ILE A 127 -19.34 -3.93 -7.87
CA ILE A 127 -19.89 -3.63 -6.54
C ILE A 127 -21.17 -2.78 -6.58
N GLY A 128 -21.77 -2.59 -7.76
CA GLY A 128 -23.08 -1.93 -7.88
C GLY A 128 -23.07 -0.40 -7.71
N THR A 129 -21.94 0.29 -7.94
CA THR A 129 -21.89 1.77 -7.83
C THR A 129 -22.84 2.45 -8.82
N SER A 130 -23.34 3.65 -8.51
CA SER A 130 -24.22 4.42 -9.43
C SER A 130 -23.59 4.67 -10.81
N TRP A 131 -24.40 4.72 -11.87
CA TRP A 131 -23.97 5.18 -13.21
C TRP A 131 -23.47 6.64 -13.21
N TRP A 132 -23.78 7.41 -12.16
CA TRP A 132 -23.26 8.77 -11.96
C TRP A 132 -21.86 8.81 -11.32
N ASN A 133 -21.22 7.66 -11.08
CA ASN A 133 -19.90 7.60 -10.42
C ASN A 133 -18.81 8.38 -11.17
N PHE A 134 -18.94 8.55 -12.49
CA PHE A 134 -18.02 9.32 -13.31
C PHE A 134 -17.80 10.76 -12.78
N THR A 135 -18.82 11.36 -12.16
CA THR A 135 -18.74 12.72 -11.58
C THR A 135 -17.77 12.80 -10.41
N ARG A 136 -17.64 11.72 -9.64
CA ARG A 136 -16.68 11.60 -8.53
C ARG A 136 -15.28 11.24 -9.04
N PHE A 137 -15.22 10.45 -10.10
CA PHE A 137 -13.98 9.89 -10.64
C PHE A 137 -13.07 10.92 -11.32
N TRP A 138 -13.61 12.04 -11.80
CA TRP A 138 -12.80 13.16 -12.32
C TRP A 138 -11.76 13.66 -11.32
N LYS A 139 -12.09 13.69 -10.01
CA LYS A 139 -11.13 14.10 -8.97
C LYS A 139 -9.97 13.12 -8.85
N LEU A 140 -10.22 11.82 -9.05
CA LEU A 140 -9.19 10.79 -9.02
C LEU A 140 -8.21 10.96 -10.17
N VAL A 141 -8.72 11.15 -11.39
CA VAL A 141 -7.88 11.33 -12.58
C VAL A 141 -6.89 12.49 -12.44
N LEU A 142 -7.23 13.50 -11.62
CA LEU A 142 -6.40 14.68 -11.40
C LEU A 142 -5.53 14.61 -10.13
N LYS A 143 -5.87 13.76 -9.15
CA LYS A 143 -5.25 13.77 -7.81
C LYS A 143 -4.63 12.44 -7.36
N ASN A 144 -4.76 11.36 -8.13
CA ASN A 144 -4.24 10.05 -7.73
C ASN A 144 -2.72 10.09 -7.50
N SER A 145 -2.26 9.72 -6.29
CA SER A 145 -0.84 9.75 -5.93
C SER A 145 -0.03 8.67 -6.67
N ASP A 146 -0.66 7.56 -7.05
CA ASP A 146 -0.01 6.44 -7.73
C ASP A 146 0.33 6.78 -9.20
N SER A 147 1.42 6.20 -9.69
CA SER A 147 1.82 6.19 -11.11
C SER A 147 1.00 5.24 -12.00
N THR A 148 -0.18 4.84 -11.53
CA THR A 148 -1.14 4.01 -12.26
C THR A 148 -1.69 4.69 -13.51
N SER A 149 -2.47 3.93 -14.30
CA SER A 149 -3.27 4.46 -15.41
C SER A 149 -4.20 5.61 -15.01
N GLY A 150 -4.53 5.69 -13.71
CA GLY A 150 -5.48 6.64 -13.16
C GLY A 150 -4.99 8.07 -12.91
N ASN A 151 -3.75 8.45 -13.25
CA ASN A 151 -3.32 9.85 -13.10
C ASN A 151 -3.01 10.52 -14.46
N ALA A 152 -3.83 11.51 -14.83
CA ALA A 152 -3.68 12.23 -16.10
C ALA A 152 -2.41 13.06 -16.18
N GLN A 153 -1.98 13.66 -15.06
CA GLN A 153 -0.77 14.49 -15.01
C GLN A 153 0.50 13.68 -15.25
N GLU A 154 0.47 12.37 -14.98
CA GLU A 154 1.56 11.47 -15.30
C GLU A 154 1.40 10.82 -16.68
N GLN A 155 0.21 10.31 -16.99
CA GLN A 155 0.01 9.52 -18.20
C GLN A 155 -0.03 10.37 -19.46
N LEU A 156 -0.71 11.53 -19.46
CA LEU A 156 -0.86 12.35 -20.67
C LEU A 156 0.48 12.85 -21.23
N PRO A 157 1.42 13.41 -20.43
CA PRO A 157 2.71 13.86 -20.98
C PRO A 157 3.53 12.71 -21.56
N LYS A 158 3.53 11.54 -20.90
CA LYS A 158 4.21 10.32 -21.39
C LYS A 158 3.61 9.89 -22.72
N VAL A 159 2.28 9.74 -22.76
CA VAL A 159 1.54 9.32 -23.97
C VAL A 159 1.77 10.31 -25.11
N PHE A 160 1.68 11.62 -24.85
CA PHE A 160 1.85 12.65 -25.85
C PHE A 160 3.27 12.64 -26.44
N LEU A 161 4.30 12.53 -25.59
CA LEU A 161 5.67 12.46 -26.07
C LEU A 161 5.91 11.19 -26.88
N LEU A 162 5.49 10.02 -26.37
CA LEU A 162 5.70 8.74 -27.05
C LEU A 162 4.99 8.72 -28.41
N LEU A 163 3.73 9.15 -28.48
CA LEU A 163 2.98 9.23 -29.73
C LEU A 163 3.60 10.24 -30.70
N SER A 164 4.04 11.41 -30.21
CA SER A 164 4.62 12.43 -31.09
C SER A 164 5.97 12.00 -31.67
N VAL A 165 6.82 11.34 -30.88
CA VAL A 165 8.10 10.78 -31.36
C VAL A 165 7.87 9.65 -32.35
N TRP A 166 6.93 8.74 -32.04
CA TRP A 166 6.59 7.65 -32.93
C TRP A 166 6.05 8.20 -34.26
N GLU A 167 5.05 9.06 -34.22
CA GLU A 167 4.43 9.57 -35.44
C GLU A 167 5.38 10.43 -36.27
N TYR A 168 6.19 11.26 -35.61
CA TYR A 168 7.25 11.99 -36.30
C TYR A 168 8.18 11.04 -37.06
N ALA A 169 8.63 9.96 -36.42
CA ALA A 169 9.49 8.98 -37.06
C ALA A 169 8.77 8.29 -38.22
N SER A 170 7.52 7.85 -38.06
CA SER A 170 6.70 7.23 -39.11
C SER A 170 6.61 8.12 -40.35
N ILE A 171 6.29 9.41 -40.18
CA ILE A 171 6.17 10.38 -41.27
C ILE A 171 7.52 10.63 -41.96
N GLN A 172 8.62 10.76 -41.21
CA GLN A 172 9.95 10.98 -41.82
C GLN A 172 10.42 9.76 -42.62
N VAL A 173 10.12 8.56 -42.11
CA VAL A 173 10.38 7.29 -42.78
C VAL A 173 9.59 7.20 -44.08
N GLU A 174 8.30 7.54 -44.07
CA GLU A 174 7.47 7.58 -45.26
C GLU A 174 7.99 8.59 -46.30
N ARG A 175 8.51 9.73 -45.84
CA ARG A 175 9.16 10.76 -46.69
C ARG A 175 10.51 10.33 -47.25
N GLY A 176 11.01 9.14 -46.91
CA GLY A 176 12.30 8.61 -47.39
C GLY A 176 13.51 9.28 -46.73
N THR A 177 13.37 9.79 -45.51
CA THR A 177 14.48 10.36 -44.75
C THR A 177 15.51 9.28 -44.40
N ASP A 178 16.80 9.62 -44.42
CA ASP A 178 17.85 8.71 -43.97
C ASP A 178 17.63 8.32 -42.50
N LEU A 179 17.54 7.00 -42.26
CA LEU A 179 17.23 6.43 -40.96
C LEU A 179 18.34 6.69 -39.94
N ALA A 180 19.62 6.68 -40.36
CA ALA A 180 20.73 6.81 -39.44
C ALA A 180 20.75 8.16 -38.69
N PRO A 181 20.70 9.33 -39.36
CA PRO A 181 20.64 10.62 -38.67
C PRO A 181 19.30 10.82 -37.94
N LEU A 182 18.19 10.32 -38.48
CA LEU A 182 16.88 10.40 -37.81
C LEU A 182 16.90 9.68 -36.46
N TYR A 183 17.31 8.40 -36.46
CA TYR A 183 17.35 7.58 -35.25
C TYR A 183 18.41 8.10 -34.28
N GLY A 184 19.57 8.52 -34.79
CA GLY A 184 20.62 9.12 -33.97
C GLY A 184 20.12 10.32 -33.17
N ALA A 185 19.36 11.23 -33.81
CA ALA A 185 18.79 12.39 -33.13
C ALA A 185 17.70 12.02 -32.09
N LEU A 186 16.78 11.12 -32.45
CA LEU A 186 15.71 10.68 -31.56
C LEU A 186 16.23 9.90 -30.35
N TRP A 187 17.23 9.03 -30.56
CA TRP A 187 17.85 8.26 -29.48
C TRP A 187 18.76 9.10 -28.60
N LEU A 188 19.44 10.11 -29.14
CA LEU A 188 20.16 11.10 -28.34
C LEU A 188 19.19 11.88 -27.45
N PHE A 189 18.03 12.27 -27.98
CA PHE A 189 16.97 12.87 -27.19
C PHE A 189 16.45 11.92 -26.10
N ALA A 190 16.18 10.65 -26.44
CA ALA A 190 15.79 9.65 -25.45
C ALA A 190 16.85 9.44 -24.35
N ALA A 191 18.14 9.48 -24.70
CA ALA A 191 19.25 9.45 -23.74
C ALA A 191 19.27 10.71 -22.85
N GLY A 192 18.92 11.87 -23.40
CA GLY A 192 18.70 13.10 -22.63
C GLY A 192 17.54 12.97 -21.65
N VAL A 193 16.41 12.39 -22.08
CA VAL A 193 15.27 12.10 -21.19
C VAL A 193 15.65 11.08 -20.13
N TRP A 194 16.43 10.06 -20.45
CA TRP A 194 16.97 9.11 -19.48
C TRP A 194 17.83 9.81 -18.42
N LEU A 195 18.80 10.64 -18.83
CA LEU A 195 19.65 11.38 -17.90
C LEU A 195 18.83 12.32 -17.02
N PHE A 196 17.86 13.02 -17.61
CA PHE A 196 16.92 13.86 -16.89
C PHE A 196 16.14 13.05 -15.83
N SER A 197 15.60 11.89 -16.22
CA SER A 197 14.90 10.96 -15.31
C SER A 197 15.78 10.54 -14.14
N TRP A 198 17.03 10.18 -14.42
CA TRP A 198 18.01 9.79 -13.43
C TRP A 198 18.34 10.93 -12.46
N ILE A 199 18.55 12.15 -12.96
CA ILE A 199 18.81 13.34 -12.13
C ILE A 199 17.62 13.62 -11.20
N LEU A 200 16.38 13.58 -11.72
CA LEU A 200 15.18 13.77 -10.91
C LEU A 200 15.10 12.74 -9.79
N HIS A 201 15.30 11.46 -10.10
CA HIS A 201 15.23 10.40 -9.10
C HIS A 201 16.37 10.46 -8.09
N ARG A 202 17.55 10.91 -8.50
CA ARG A 202 18.71 11.01 -7.61
C ARG A 202 18.57 12.15 -6.59
N ASN A 203 17.90 13.24 -6.95
CA ASN A 203 17.89 14.48 -6.18
C ASN A 203 16.52 14.86 -5.61
N LEU A 204 15.42 14.42 -6.21
CA LEU A 204 14.06 14.81 -5.84
C LEU A 204 13.21 13.63 -5.35
N PHE A 205 13.75 12.41 -5.31
CA PHE A 205 13.10 11.24 -4.68
C PHE A 205 13.46 11.16 -3.18
N ASP A 206 13.30 12.27 -2.46
CA ASP A 206 13.70 12.45 -1.07
C ASP A 206 12.58 12.14 -0.05
N TRP A 207 11.37 11.84 -0.52
CA TRP A 207 10.23 11.54 0.36
C TRP A 207 10.21 10.09 0.87
N GLN A 208 11.04 9.18 0.34
CA GLN A 208 11.15 7.81 0.88
C GLN A 208 11.63 7.85 2.34
N PRO A 209 11.10 7.01 3.22
CA PRO A 209 11.55 6.91 4.61
C PRO A 209 13.03 6.55 4.64
N GLU A 210 13.80 7.24 5.47
CA GLU A 210 15.18 6.83 5.71
C GLU A 210 15.21 5.43 6.30
N VAL A 211 16.03 4.58 5.69
CA VAL A 211 16.26 3.22 6.16
C VAL A 211 17.15 3.27 7.40
N ILE A 212 16.74 2.59 8.47
CA ILE A 212 17.57 2.42 9.66
C ILE A 212 18.77 1.53 9.31
N PRO A 213 20.02 2.05 9.38
CA PRO A 213 21.18 1.36 8.82
C PRO A 213 21.67 0.20 9.70
N THR A 214 21.35 0.22 10.99
CA THR A 214 21.75 -0.78 11.98
C THR A 214 20.66 -1.81 12.23
N TYR A 215 21.05 -3.02 12.62
CA TYR A 215 20.12 -3.99 13.19
C TYR A 215 19.67 -3.57 14.60
N THR A 216 18.54 -4.10 15.05
CA THR A 216 17.96 -3.81 16.37
C THR A 216 18.99 -4.08 17.47
N ASN A 217 19.43 -3.01 18.13
CA ASN A 217 20.44 -3.08 19.19
C ASN A 217 20.25 -2.01 20.28
N ASN A 218 19.14 -1.27 20.26
CA ASN A 218 18.90 -0.16 21.20
C ASN A 218 18.65 -0.65 22.63
N VAL A 219 18.25 -1.90 22.81
CA VAL A 219 18.14 -2.57 24.11
C VAL A 219 18.46 -4.07 23.93
N PRO A 220 19.17 -4.71 24.88
CA PRO A 220 19.40 -6.16 24.83
C PRO A 220 18.08 -6.94 24.77
N ALA A 221 18.09 -8.09 24.07
CA ALA A 221 16.93 -8.98 24.07
C ALA A 221 16.62 -9.43 25.51
N PRO A 222 15.36 -9.36 25.95
CA PRO A 222 15.02 -9.62 27.34
C PRO A 222 15.07 -11.11 27.64
N THR A 223 15.53 -11.45 28.85
CA THR A 223 15.61 -12.84 29.33
C THR A 223 14.30 -13.36 29.91
N ALA A 224 13.32 -12.47 30.14
CA ALA A 224 11.99 -12.78 30.65
C ALA A 224 10.93 -11.93 29.93
N PRO A 225 9.72 -12.47 29.72
CA PRO A 225 8.63 -11.72 29.11
C PRO A 225 8.08 -10.63 30.03
N MET A 226 7.75 -9.47 29.47
CA MET A 226 6.96 -8.42 30.15
C MET A 226 5.46 -8.66 30.02
N SER A 227 5.03 -9.39 29.00
CA SER A 227 3.65 -9.78 28.75
C SER A 227 3.59 -11.26 28.42
N ASP A 228 2.55 -11.93 28.89
CA ASP A 228 2.32 -13.34 28.57
C ASP A 228 1.75 -13.46 27.14
N LYS A 229 0.91 -12.49 26.75
CA LYS A 229 0.28 -12.39 25.42
C LYS A 229 0.44 -11.02 24.80
N VAL A 230 0.44 -10.97 23.46
CA VAL A 230 0.36 -9.73 22.68
C VAL A 230 -0.73 -9.86 21.63
N TYR A 231 -1.66 -8.92 21.64
CA TYR A 231 -2.70 -8.78 20.62
C TYR A 231 -2.39 -7.57 19.76
N VAL A 232 -2.27 -7.75 18.45
CA VAL A 232 -2.04 -6.68 17.49
C VAL A 232 -3.26 -6.55 16.59
N ILE A 233 -3.94 -5.41 16.63
CA ILE A 233 -5.06 -5.09 15.75
C ILE A 233 -4.56 -4.10 14.70
N VAL A 234 -4.55 -4.54 13.45
CA VAL A 234 -4.14 -3.74 12.29
C VAL A 234 -5.39 -3.36 11.51
N ILE A 235 -5.73 -2.06 11.51
CA ILE A 235 -6.85 -1.53 10.73
C ILE A 235 -6.28 -1.09 9.38
N ASP A 236 -6.40 -1.96 8.38
CA ASP A 236 -5.81 -1.81 7.05
C ASP A 236 -6.25 -0.49 6.41
N GLY A 237 -5.28 0.24 5.87
CA GLY A 237 -5.51 1.47 5.13
C GLY A 237 -6.11 2.62 5.95
N MET A 238 -6.14 2.55 7.29
CA MET A 238 -6.74 3.60 8.13
C MET A 238 -5.89 4.88 8.15
N ARG A 239 -6.38 5.89 7.44
CA ARG A 239 -5.78 7.21 7.33
C ARG A 239 -5.87 7.98 8.65
N LYS A 240 -4.74 8.51 9.12
CA LYS A 240 -4.63 9.11 10.45
C LYS A 240 -5.52 10.34 10.69
N ASP A 241 -5.55 11.29 9.76
CA ASP A 241 -6.41 12.49 9.85
C ASP A 241 -7.90 12.13 9.88
N ARG A 242 -8.29 11.07 9.17
CA ARG A 242 -9.68 10.56 9.17
C ARG A 242 -10.04 9.87 10.47
N PHE A 243 -9.10 9.12 11.05
CA PHE A 243 -9.26 8.59 12.40
C PHE A 243 -9.47 9.71 13.45
N GLU A 244 -8.75 10.83 13.34
CA GLU A 244 -8.97 11.97 14.25
C GLU A 244 -10.37 12.59 14.06
N ALA A 245 -10.87 12.65 12.81
CA ALA A 245 -12.21 13.16 12.51
C ALA A 245 -13.35 12.22 12.94
N ALA A 246 -13.12 10.90 12.91
CA ALA A 246 -14.13 9.89 13.23
C ALA A 246 -14.58 9.93 14.70
N ASN A 247 -15.86 9.64 14.94
CA ASN A 247 -16.37 9.37 16.29
C ASN A 247 -16.01 7.94 16.72
N ALA A 248 -14.73 7.73 17.05
CA ALA A 248 -14.16 6.47 17.50
C ALA A 248 -13.84 6.50 19.02
N PRO A 249 -14.85 6.51 19.90
CA PRO A 249 -14.65 6.74 21.33
C PRO A 249 -13.86 5.62 22.02
N PHE A 250 -13.93 4.37 21.56
CA PHE A 250 -13.20 3.27 22.19
C PHE A 250 -11.69 3.36 21.92
N LEU A 251 -11.30 3.46 20.65
CA LEU A 251 -9.91 3.61 20.21
C LEU A 251 -9.29 4.89 20.75
N LYS A 252 -10.03 6.00 20.77
CA LYS A 252 -9.56 7.27 21.35
C LYS A 252 -9.33 7.15 22.87
N ARG A 253 -10.16 6.40 23.60
CA ARG A 253 -9.92 6.10 25.02
C ARG A 253 -8.69 5.21 25.22
N LEU A 254 -8.55 4.12 24.46
CA LEU A 254 -7.36 3.26 24.52
C LEU A 254 -6.08 4.04 24.26
N ARG A 255 -6.07 4.89 23.23
CA ARG A 255 -4.96 5.79 22.92
C ARG A 255 -4.63 6.71 24.09
N ALA A 256 -5.64 7.35 24.67
CA ALA A 256 -5.45 8.29 25.79
C ALA A 256 -5.00 7.60 27.09
N GLN A 257 -5.38 6.34 27.31
CA GLN A 257 -5.01 5.57 28.50
C GLN A 257 -3.73 4.74 28.31
N GLY A 258 -3.21 4.64 27.09
CA GLY A 258 -2.00 3.91 26.73
C GLY A 258 -0.81 4.82 26.42
N THR A 259 0.09 4.32 25.58
CA THR A 259 1.15 5.12 24.95
C THR A 259 0.87 5.27 23.45
N GLU A 260 0.76 6.51 22.98
CA GLU A 260 0.64 6.87 21.56
C GLU A 260 2.02 7.15 20.94
N PHE A 261 2.24 6.68 19.71
CA PHE A 261 3.32 7.12 18.85
C PHE A 261 2.76 8.03 17.75
N ALA A 262 2.87 9.35 17.98
CA ALA A 262 2.21 10.35 17.15
C ALA A 262 2.84 10.52 15.76
N GLN A 263 4.07 10.06 15.56
CA GLN A 263 4.80 10.12 14.28
C GLN A 263 5.26 8.72 13.84
N MET A 264 4.33 7.75 13.82
CA MET A 264 4.60 6.41 13.28
C MET A 264 4.48 6.41 11.76
N GLU A 265 5.60 6.14 11.09
CA GLU A 265 5.70 6.08 9.63
C GLU A 265 5.60 4.64 9.11
N THR A 266 4.88 4.45 8.00
CA THR A 266 4.88 3.18 7.27
C THR A 266 6.20 2.95 6.49
N VAL A 267 6.25 1.93 5.64
CA VAL A 267 7.38 1.57 4.80
C VAL A 267 7.10 1.88 3.32
N TYR A 268 8.16 1.94 2.51
CA TYR A 268 8.04 2.10 1.06
C TYR A 268 8.34 0.79 0.31
N PRO A 269 7.49 0.38 -0.66
CA PRO A 269 6.18 0.96 -0.98
C PRO A 269 5.12 0.63 0.07
N ALA A 270 4.20 1.56 0.31
CA ALA A 270 3.11 1.45 1.30
C ALA A 270 1.97 0.52 0.81
N ARG A 271 2.27 -0.77 0.64
CA ARG A 271 1.33 -1.78 0.15
C ARG A 271 1.14 -2.85 1.22
N THR A 272 -0.10 -3.29 1.46
CA THR A 272 -0.46 -4.23 2.53
C THR A 272 0.54 -5.38 2.75
N VAL A 273 0.81 -6.22 1.74
CA VAL A 273 1.70 -7.39 1.93
C VAL A 273 3.14 -6.97 2.24
N VAL A 274 3.58 -5.85 1.66
CA VAL A 274 4.90 -5.26 1.91
C VAL A 274 4.98 -4.73 3.34
N CYS A 275 3.99 -3.94 3.77
CA CYS A 275 3.91 -3.34 5.10
C CYS A 275 3.83 -4.42 6.19
N PHE A 276 2.94 -5.40 6.05
CA PHE A 276 2.86 -6.52 7.00
C PHE A 276 4.17 -7.29 7.08
N THR A 277 4.82 -7.58 5.96
CA THR A 277 6.13 -8.25 5.97
C THR A 277 7.17 -7.42 6.69
N SER A 278 7.23 -6.11 6.44
CA SER A 278 8.16 -5.23 7.15
C SER A 278 7.86 -5.12 8.65
N MET A 279 6.58 -5.02 9.02
CA MET A 279 6.12 -4.99 10.42
C MET A 279 6.51 -6.26 11.19
N LEU A 280 6.36 -7.44 10.56
CA LEU A 280 6.52 -8.74 11.21
C LEU A 280 7.93 -9.35 11.04
N THR A 281 8.79 -8.78 10.20
CA THR A 281 10.24 -9.08 10.15
C THR A 281 11.08 -8.03 10.87
N GLY A 282 10.53 -6.83 11.05
CA GLY A 282 11.22 -5.68 11.60
C GLY A 282 12.22 -5.04 10.64
N THR A 283 12.15 -5.35 9.34
CA THR A 283 13.06 -4.81 8.31
C THR A 283 12.33 -4.37 7.04
N TYR A 284 13.07 -3.96 6.01
CA TYR A 284 12.56 -3.31 4.81
C TYR A 284 12.51 -4.25 3.58
N PRO A 285 11.77 -3.87 2.51
CA PRO A 285 11.54 -4.71 1.33
C PRO A 285 12.78 -5.18 0.57
N PHE A 286 13.88 -4.43 0.66
CA PHE A 286 15.13 -4.85 0.04
C PHE A 286 15.75 -6.07 0.72
N GLU A 287 15.51 -6.25 2.03
CA GLU A 287 16.11 -7.32 2.85
C GLU A 287 15.16 -8.52 2.98
N HIS A 288 13.88 -8.31 3.35
CA HIS A 288 12.91 -9.41 3.45
C HIS A 288 12.42 -9.93 2.08
N GLY A 289 12.65 -9.17 0.99
CA GLY A 289 12.45 -9.62 -0.39
C GLY A 289 11.05 -9.49 -0.97
N ILE A 290 10.06 -9.06 -0.17
CA ILE A 290 8.68 -8.82 -0.62
C ILE A 290 8.54 -7.34 -1.00
N ARG A 291 8.40 -7.05 -2.29
CA ARG A 291 8.42 -5.66 -2.84
C ARG A 291 7.11 -5.24 -3.51
N SER A 292 6.15 -6.15 -3.61
CA SER A 292 4.85 -5.95 -4.23
C SER A 292 3.85 -6.94 -3.64
N ASN A 293 2.55 -6.66 -3.81
CA ASN A 293 1.49 -7.62 -3.51
C ASN A 293 1.49 -8.81 -4.47
N MET A 294 2.14 -8.70 -5.64
CA MET A 294 2.39 -9.84 -6.52
C MET A 294 3.74 -10.48 -6.19
N VAL A 295 3.69 -11.65 -5.54
CA VAL A 295 4.87 -12.37 -5.08
C VAL A 295 5.14 -13.57 -6.00
N TRP A 296 6.29 -13.54 -6.70
CA TRP A 296 6.70 -14.63 -7.60
C TRP A 296 7.34 -15.82 -6.85
N LYS A 297 7.85 -15.59 -5.64
CA LYS A 297 8.48 -16.59 -4.79
C LYS A 297 7.98 -16.44 -3.36
N LEU A 298 7.32 -17.47 -2.85
CA LEU A 298 6.71 -17.50 -1.52
C LEU A 298 7.77 -17.42 -0.41
N GLY A 299 7.37 -16.82 0.71
CA GLY A 299 8.12 -16.69 1.97
C GLY A 299 9.01 -15.45 2.05
N ALA A 300 9.01 -14.80 3.20
CA ALA A 300 10.02 -13.80 3.54
C ALA A 300 11.44 -14.43 3.51
N LYS A 301 12.43 -13.68 3.03
CA LYS A 301 13.83 -14.16 2.93
C LYS A 301 14.59 -14.18 4.26
N VAL A 302 14.01 -13.58 5.29
CA VAL A 302 14.59 -13.40 6.61
C VAL A 302 13.60 -13.86 7.66
N GLU A 303 14.10 -14.04 8.89
CA GLU A 303 13.25 -14.44 10.01
C GLU A 303 12.13 -13.44 10.28
N THR A 304 10.98 -13.99 10.63
CA THR A 304 9.81 -13.27 11.11
C THR A 304 9.76 -13.31 12.64
N ILE A 305 8.84 -12.56 13.23
CA ILE A 305 8.53 -12.65 14.65
C ILE A 305 8.07 -14.07 15.03
N PHE A 306 7.36 -14.78 14.15
CA PHE A 306 6.91 -16.15 14.41
C PHE A 306 8.08 -17.12 14.57
N ASP A 307 9.13 -16.98 13.75
CA ASP A 307 10.37 -17.76 13.89
C ASP A 307 11.06 -17.48 15.22
N SER A 308 11.03 -16.22 15.65
CA SER A 308 11.63 -15.79 16.91
C SER A 308 10.88 -16.35 18.12
N LEU A 309 9.55 -16.37 18.08
CA LEU A 309 8.70 -16.96 19.12
C LEU A 309 8.90 -18.48 19.24
N ARG A 310 9.00 -19.18 18.10
CA ARG A 310 9.26 -20.63 18.08
C ARG A 310 10.55 -21.01 18.82
N LYS A 311 11.59 -20.16 18.78
CA LYS A 311 12.88 -20.40 19.48
C LYS A 311 12.74 -20.45 21.01
N VAL A 312 11.70 -19.83 21.56
CA VAL A 312 11.41 -19.79 23.00
C VAL A 312 10.14 -20.58 23.35
N GLY A 313 9.66 -21.43 22.44
CA GLY A 313 8.48 -22.27 22.67
C GLY A 313 7.14 -21.52 22.68
N LYS A 314 7.11 -20.27 22.20
CA LYS A 314 5.90 -19.47 22.06
C LYS A 314 5.27 -19.63 20.67
N THR A 315 3.98 -19.37 20.60
CA THR A 315 3.15 -19.53 19.40
C THR A 315 2.59 -18.18 18.94
N GLY A 316 2.47 -18.00 17.62
CA GLY A 316 1.86 -16.82 17.04
C GLY A 316 0.98 -17.15 15.84
N ARG A 317 -0.03 -16.30 15.60
CA ARG A 317 -0.95 -16.38 14.46
C ARG A 317 -1.21 -15.01 13.86
N LEU A 318 -1.31 -14.97 12.53
CA LEU A 318 -1.79 -13.85 11.76
C LEU A 318 -3.13 -14.19 11.12
N LEU A 319 -4.20 -13.53 11.57
CA LEU A 319 -5.50 -13.59 10.92
C LEU A 319 -5.60 -12.45 9.89
N GLY A 320 -5.73 -12.79 8.61
CA GLY A 320 -5.81 -11.78 7.55
C GLY A 320 -6.12 -12.33 6.17
N ILE A 321 -5.96 -11.48 5.15
CA ILE A 321 -6.26 -11.83 3.75
C ILE A 321 -5.33 -12.93 3.22
N ALA A 322 -5.82 -13.71 2.25
CA ALA A 322 -5.07 -14.81 1.65
C ALA A 322 -3.71 -14.40 1.06
N HIS A 323 -3.54 -13.15 0.61
CA HIS A 323 -2.27 -12.65 0.08
C HIS A 323 -1.13 -12.62 1.12
N LEU A 324 -1.44 -12.63 2.42
CA LEU A 324 -0.43 -12.68 3.47
C LEU A 324 0.21 -14.08 3.59
N VAL A 325 -0.46 -15.13 3.11
CA VAL A 325 0.12 -16.49 3.02
C VAL A 325 1.39 -16.49 2.17
N ASP A 326 1.44 -15.62 1.15
CA ASP A 326 2.61 -15.51 0.28
C ASP A 326 3.88 -15.10 1.03
N SER A 327 3.75 -14.42 2.18
CA SER A 327 4.88 -13.97 3.00
C SER A 327 5.13 -14.86 4.22
N PHE A 328 4.09 -15.38 4.86
CA PHE A 328 4.19 -16.03 6.18
C PHE A 328 3.75 -17.51 6.19
N GLY A 329 3.25 -18.06 5.08
CA GLY A 329 2.90 -19.47 4.99
C GLY A 329 1.86 -19.91 6.02
N GLU A 330 2.19 -20.96 6.78
CA GLU A 330 1.29 -21.60 7.76
C GLU A 330 1.04 -20.76 9.02
N ASP A 331 1.78 -19.67 9.24
CA ASP A 331 1.52 -18.75 10.34
C ASP A 331 0.26 -17.89 10.09
N VAL A 332 -0.33 -17.96 8.88
CA VAL A 332 -1.54 -17.22 8.49
C VAL A 332 -2.80 -18.08 8.56
N GLU A 333 -3.78 -17.59 9.30
CA GLU A 333 -5.17 -18.02 9.24
C GLU A 333 -5.92 -17.10 8.26
N THR A 334 -6.39 -17.65 7.14
CA THR A 334 -6.96 -16.83 6.06
C THR A 334 -8.43 -16.53 6.24
N VAL A 335 -8.83 -15.31 5.91
CA VAL A 335 -10.23 -14.92 5.66
C VAL A 335 -10.44 -14.61 4.18
N THR A 336 -11.64 -14.92 3.66
CA THR A 336 -11.99 -14.52 2.29
C THR A 336 -12.25 -13.03 2.22
N ALA A 337 -11.61 -12.34 1.28
CA ALA A 337 -11.93 -10.94 0.96
C ALA A 337 -13.13 -10.81 0.00
N VAL A 338 -13.68 -11.94 -0.47
CA VAL A 338 -14.83 -11.98 -1.39
C VAL A 338 -16.13 -12.09 -0.58
N MET A 339 -16.52 -10.99 0.04
CA MET A 339 -17.78 -10.87 0.78
C MET A 339 -18.22 -9.40 0.87
N PRO A 340 -19.49 -9.13 1.22
CA PRO A 340 -19.95 -7.76 1.45
C PRO A 340 -19.08 -7.07 2.50
N ASN A 341 -18.58 -5.87 2.18
CA ASN A 341 -17.60 -5.16 2.99
C ASN A 341 -18.09 -4.92 4.44
N ASP A 342 -19.39 -4.65 4.59
CA ASP A 342 -20.03 -4.40 5.90
C ASP A 342 -20.03 -5.63 6.83
N LEU A 343 -19.74 -6.83 6.30
CA LEU A 343 -19.67 -8.06 7.09
C LEU A 343 -18.23 -8.54 7.31
N ALA A 344 -17.26 -8.03 6.55
CA ALA A 344 -15.89 -8.55 6.54
C ALA A 344 -15.23 -8.49 7.92
N ASP A 345 -15.18 -7.31 8.53
CA ASP A 345 -14.56 -7.11 9.84
C ASP A 345 -15.30 -7.88 10.94
N ARG A 346 -16.64 -7.99 10.88
CA ARG A 346 -17.42 -8.82 11.80
C ARG A 346 -16.98 -10.28 11.75
N TYR A 347 -16.85 -10.86 10.55
CA TYR A 347 -16.39 -12.24 10.41
C TYR A 347 -14.95 -12.43 10.88
N ILE A 348 -14.09 -11.44 10.64
CA ILE A 348 -12.71 -11.45 11.13
C ILE A 348 -12.69 -11.46 12.66
N ILE A 349 -13.45 -10.59 13.33
CA ILE A 349 -13.54 -10.57 14.79
C ILE A 349 -14.07 -11.90 15.35
N GLU A 350 -15.10 -12.48 14.74
CA GLU A 350 -15.61 -13.79 15.18
C GLU A 350 -14.59 -14.92 14.97
N ARG A 351 -13.79 -14.89 13.90
CA ARG A 351 -12.69 -15.84 13.72
C ARG A 351 -11.55 -15.60 14.71
N ALA A 352 -11.24 -14.35 15.03
CA ALA A 352 -10.24 -13.99 16.03
C ALA A 352 -10.60 -14.58 17.41
N LYS A 353 -11.86 -14.43 17.84
CA LYS A 353 -12.37 -15.06 19.08
C LYS A 353 -12.15 -16.57 19.08
N ARG A 354 -12.49 -17.26 17.99
CA ARG A 354 -12.24 -18.71 17.87
C ARG A 354 -10.76 -19.09 17.93
N ILE A 355 -9.88 -18.33 17.30
CA ILE A 355 -8.42 -18.59 17.39
C ILE A 355 -7.95 -18.46 18.84
N VAL A 356 -8.43 -17.46 19.59
CA VAL A 356 -8.11 -17.31 21.02
C VAL A 356 -8.59 -18.49 21.85
N GLU A 357 -9.81 -19.00 21.59
CA GLU A 357 -10.39 -20.14 22.30
C GLU A 357 -9.77 -21.49 21.92
N GLU A 358 -9.47 -21.71 20.63
CA GLU A 358 -9.05 -23.01 20.11
C GLU A 358 -7.52 -23.20 20.16
N GLN A 359 -6.76 -22.12 19.97
CA GLN A 359 -5.30 -22.19 19.76
C GLN A 359 -4.49 -21.51 20.85
N HIS A 360 -5.09 -20.64 21.65
CA HIS A 360 -4.44 -19.91 22.76
C HIS A 360 -3.07 -19.29 22.39
N PRO A 361 -2.96 -18.51 21.30
CA PRO A 361 -1.66 -18.01 20.86
C PRO A 361 -1.05 -16.99 21.84
N ASP A 362 0.29 -16.98 21.96
CA ASP A 362 1.03 -15.93 22.68
C ASP A 362 1.03 -14.61 21.89
N LEU A 363 0.98 -14.68 20.56
CA LEU A 363 0.84 -13.54 19.65
C LEU A 363 -0.36 -13.75 18.72
N LEU A 364 -1.32 -12.84 18.73
CA LEU A 364 -2.37 -12.81 17.70
C LEU A 364 -2.35 -11.46 16.98
N VAL A 365 -2.09 -11.49 15.68
CA VAL A 365 -2.21 -10.33 14.79
C VAL A 365 -3.51 -10.46 14.01
N VAL A 366 -4.36 -9.44 14.06
CA VAL A 366 -5.68 -9.41 13.41
C VAL A 366 -5.72 -8.25 12.43
N GLN A 367 -5.86 -8.55 11.14
CA GLN A 367 -6.07 -7.56 10.08
C GLN A 367 -7.56 -7.32 9.87
N LEU A 368 -8.02 -6.09 10.07
CA LEU A 368 -9.35 -5.62 9.69
C LEU A 368 -9.24 -4.87 8.36
N ILE A 369 -10.11 -5.17 7.39
CA ILE A 369 -9.92 -4.81 5.98
C ILE A 369 -10.95 -3.80 5.47
N ALA A 370 -12.03 -3.58 6.20
CA ALA A 370 -13.18 -2.89 5.64
C ALA A 370 -12.92 -1.40 5.38
N THR A 371 -12.05 -0.78 6.19
CA THR A 371 -11.62 0.61 6.02
C THR A 371 -10.87 0.79 4.70
N ASP A 372 -9.83 -0.01 4.44
CA ASP A 372 -9.09 0.01 3.18
C ASP A 372 -9.99 -0.21 1.96
N GLN A 373 -10.85 -1.23 1.99
CA GLN A 373 -11.79 -1.53 0.90
C GLN A 373 -12.77 -0.38 0.63
N THR A 374 -13.25 0.30 1.67
CA THR A 374 -14.09 1.49 1.53
C THR A 374 -13.31 2.62 0.89
N GLY A 375 -12.08 2.84 1.30
CA GLY A 375 -11.16 3.78 0.67
C GLY A 375 -10.91 3.51 -0.81
N HIS A 376 -10.76 2.24 -1.19
CA HIS A 376 -10.60 1.81 -2.58
C HIS A 376 -11.83 1.94 -3.47
N SER A 377 -13.02 2.02 -2.89
CA SER A 377 -14.28 2.07 -3.64
C SER A 377 -14.96 3.44 -3.60
N ARG A 378 -14.84 4.14 -2.48
CA ARG A 378 -15.50 5.43 -2.21
C ARG A 378 -14.51 6.57 -2.07
N GLY A 379 -13.32 6.29 -1.56
CA GLY A 379 -12.28 7.28 -1.29
C GLY A 379 -12.36 7.88 0.11
N VAL A 380 -11.22 8.37 0.58
CA VAL A 380 -11.00 8.80 1.98
C VAL A 380 -11.67 10.12 2.37
N LEU A 381 -12.15 10.89 1.40
CA LEU A 381 -12.72 12.22 1.63
C LEU A 381 -14.24 12.20 1.86
N TYR A 382 -14.87 11.03 1.82
CA TYR A 382 -16.32 10.88 1.94
C TYR A 382 -16.71 10.29 3.29
N ASP A 383 -17.93 10.60 3.73
CA ASP A 383 -18.46 10.19 5.02
C ASP A 383 -18.46 8.66 5.18
N GLU A 384 -18.69 7.91 4.10
CA GLU A 384 -18.66 6.44 4.12
C GLU A 384 -17.34 5.87 4.67
N TYR A 385 -16.21 6.55 4.43
CA TYR A 385 -14.90 6.13 4.96
C TYR A 385 -14.77 6.40 6.46
N ILE A 386 -15.31 7.53 6.94
CA ILE A 386 -15.34 7.87 8.36
C ILE A 386 -16.28 6.92 9.11
N GLU A 387 -17.49 6.72 8.60
CA GLU A 387 -18.47 5.76 9.12
C GLU A 387 -17.84 4.37 9.27
N LYS A 388 -17.02 3.96 8.30
CA LYS A 388 -16.34 2.66 8.38
C LYS A 388 -15.34 2.57 9.54
N ILE A 389 -14.60 3.65 9.82
CA ILE A 389 -13.71 3.72 10.99
C ILE A 389 -14.54 3.63 12.29
N GLU A 390 -15.70 4.28 12.34
CA GLU A 390 -16.61 4.24 13.51
C GLU A 390 -17.19 2.83 13.74
N GLU A 391 -17.56 2.13 12.68
CA GLU A 391 -17.96 0.72 12.76
C GLU A 391 -16.82 -0.16 13.27
N THR A 392 -15.60 0.02 12.73
CA THR A 392 -14.41 -0.71 13.19
C THR A 392 -14.11 -0.43 14.68
N ASP A 393 -14.28 0.81 15.17
CA ASP A 393 -14.15 1.15 16.60
C ASP A 393 -15.08 0.31 17.48
N ALA A 394 -16.35 0.20 17.09
CA ALA A 394 -17.35 -0.58 17.83
C ALA A 394 -17.04 -2.09 17.82
N LEU A 395 -16.59 -2.63 16.68
CA LEU A 395 -16.19 -4.03 16.57
C LEU A 395 -14.98 -4.37 17.44
N ILE A 396 -13.99 -3.47 17.48
CA ILE A 396 -12.82 -3.63 18.34
C ILE A 396 -13.22 -3.52 19.81
N ALA A 397 -14.12 -2.60 20.17
CA ALA A 397 -14.64 -2.47 21.53
C ALA A 397 -15.27 -3.79 22.02
N GLU A 398 -16.07 -4.43 21.18
CA GLU A 398 -16.68 -5.73 21.48
C GLU A 398 -15.62 -6.83 21.66
N PHE A 399 -14.63 -6.90 20.77
CA PHE A 399 -13.59 -7.92 20.86
C PHE A 399 -12.70 -7.76 22.10
N VAL A 400 -12.27 -6.52 22.38
CA VAL A 400 -11.44 -6.23 23.55
C VAL A 400 -12.22 -6.45 24.84
N GLY A 401 -13.49 -6.03 24.92
CA GLY A 401 -14.35 -6.31 26.08
C GLY A 401 -14.52 -7.83 26.30
N TRP A 402 -14.68 -8.60 25.23
CA TRP A 402 -14.74 -10.07 25.32
C TRP A 402 -13.43 -10.70 25.82
N LEU A 403 -12.26 -10.13 25.47
CA LEU A 403 -10.97 -10.56 26.02
C LEU A 403 -10.85 -10.21 27.51
N GLU A 404 -11.29 -9.00 27.92
CA GLU A 404 -11.29 -8.55 29.31
C GLU A 404 -12.14 -9.46 30.21
N GLU A 405 -13.35 -9.80 29.79
CA GLU A 405 -14.27 -10.68 30.53
C GLU A 405 -13.68 -12.09 30.80
N ARG A 406 -12.68 -12.49 30.00
CA ARG A 406 -12.01 -13.79 30.09
C ARG A 406 -10.65 -13.73 30.77
N GLY A 407 -10.23 -12.55 31.25
CA GLY A 407 -8.93 -12.34 31.87
C GLY A 407 -7.76 -12.37 30.87
N GLU A 408 -8.03 -12.40 29.56
CA GLU A 408 -6.99 -12.49 28.52
C GLU A 408 -6.10 -11.23 28.48
N LEU A 409 -6.56 -10.11 29.04
CA LEU A 409 -5.80 -8.85 29.10
C LEU A 409 -5.05 -8.60 30.41
N GLU A 410 -5.19 -9.45 31.43
CA GLU A 410 -4.57 -9.23 32.76
C GLU A 410 -3.04 -9.16 32.70
N ARG A 411 -2.44 -9.89 31.75
CA ARG A 411 -0.99 -9.91 31.50
C ARG A 411 -0.68 -9.80 30.00
N ALA A 412 -1.54 -9.12 29.24
CA ALA A 412 -1.34 -8.90 27.82
C ALA A 412 -1.04 -7.45 27.47
N THR A 413 -0.37 -7.27 26.33
CA THR A 413 -0.26 -5.97 25.67
C THR A 413 -1.14 -5.96 24.42
N LEU A 414 -1.99 -4.95 24.31
CA LEU A 414 -2.74 -4.62 23.10
C LEU A 414 -1.99 -3.56 22.30
N ILE A 415 -1.77 -3.81 21.02
CA ILE A 415 -1.20 -2.86 20.07
C ILE A 415 -2.25 -2.60 18.99
N VAL A 416 -2.61 -1.34 18.76
CA VAL A 416 -3.50 -0.96 17.66
C VAL A 416 -2.74 -0.07 16.69
N CYS A 417 -2.78 -0.42 15.42
CA CYS A 417 -2.12 0.37 14.38
C CYS A 417 -2.82 0.26 13.02
N ALA A 418 -2.33 1.00 12.04
CA ALA A 418 -2.56 0.74 10.62
C ALA A 418 -1.23 0.38 9.94
N ASP A 419 -1.29 -0.37 8.85
CA ASP A 419 -0.13 -0.74 8.04
C ASP A 419 0.27 0.38 7.07
N HIS A 420 -0.71 1.09 6.53
CA HIS A 420 -0.56 2.35 5.79
C HIS A 420 -1.83 3.20 5.94
N GLY A 421 -1.74 4.48 5.58
CA GLY A 421 -2.94 5.28 5.33
C GLY A 421 -3.39 5.15 3.88
N GLN A 422 -4.07 6.19 3.37
CA GLN A 422 -4.53 6.23 1.99
C GLN A 422 -4.45 7.66 1.44
N ALA A 423 -4.09 7.78 0.17
CA ALA A 423 -3.98 9.05 -0.53
C ALA A 423 -5.35 9.69 -0.76
N ASP A 424 -5.32 10.98 -1.09
CA ASP A 424 -6.50 11.69 -1.55
C ASP A 424 -7.10 11.03 -2.81
N GLY A 425 -8.41 10.74 -2.77
CA GLY A 425 -9.14 10.13 -3.88
C GLY A 425 -9.64 8.73 -3.54
N ILE A 426 -9.94 7.95 -4.59
CA ILE A 426 -10.42 6.55 -4.48
C ILE A 426 -9.21 5.63 -4.65
N GLY A 427 -8.80 4.97 -3.57
CA GLY A 427 -7.92 3.80 -3.64
C GLY A 427 -6.47 3.99 -4.04
N GLY A 428 -5.86 5.15 -3.74
CA GLY A 428 -4.42 5.33 -3.91
C GLY A 428 -3.67 4.98 -2.63
N HIS A 429 -2.77 4.00 -2.68
CA HIS A 429 -1.68 3.85 -1.72
C HIS A 429 -0.49 3.10 -2.37
N GLY A 430 0.70 3.23 -1.78
CA GLY A 430 1.93 2.59 -2.24
C GLY A 430 3.09 3.55 -2.50
N HIS A 431 2.83 4.85 -2.55
CA HIS A 431 3.82 5.87 -2.96
C HIS A 431 4.16 6.88 -1.87
N LEU A 432 3.53 6.76 -0.70
CA LEU A 432 3.72 7.64 0.46
C LEU A 432 3.28 9.07 0.21
N ASP A 433 2.09 9.23 -0.36
CA ASP A 433 1.34 10.47 -0.16
C ASP A 433 1.24 10.81 1.33
N GLU A 434 1.06 12.09 1.66
CA GLU A 434 1.00 12.54 3.05
C GLU A 434 -0.07 11.78 3.86
N GLY A 435 -1.21 11.47 3.23
CA GLY A 435 -2.27 10.66 3.82
C GLY A 435 -1.88 9.20 4.04
N GLU A 436 -0.96 8.65 3.26
CA GLU A 436 -0.50 7.26 3.37
C GLU A 436 0.59 7.07 4.44
N ARG A 437 1.40 8.11 4.64
CA ARG A 437 2.72 8.01 5.27
C ARG A 437 2.66 7.77 6.78
N TYR A 438 1.83 8.52 7.48
CA TYR A 438 1.72 8.45 8.94
C TYR A 438 0.46 7.72 9.36
N VAL A 439 0.64 6.69 10.19
CA VAL A 439 -0.42 5.79 10.62
C VAL A 439 -0.73 5.98 12.10
N PRO A 440 -1.97 5.72 12.54
CA PRO A 440 -2.26 5.55 13.96
C PRO A 440 -1.44 4.39 14.52
N PHE A 441 -0.85 4.58 15.71
CA PHE A 441 -0.13 3.54 16.44
C PHE A 441 -0.17 3.85 17.93
N PHE A 442 -0.74 2.95 18.73
CA PHE A 442 -0.74 3.06 20.18
C PHE A 442 -0.74 1.69 20.85
N MET A 443 -0.19 1.66 22.05
CA MET A 443 -0.04 0.46 22.88
C MET A 443 -0.80 0.65 24.18
N TYR A 444 -1.43 -0.40 24.68
CA TYR A 444 -2.20 -0.41 25.92
C TYR A 444 -2.00 -1.72 26.67
N GLY A 445 -1.96 -1.68 27.99
CA GLY A 445 -1.86 -2.86 28.84
C GLY A 445 -1.05 -2.62 30.11
N PRO A 446 -0.97 -3.61 31.02
CA PRO A 446 -0.31 -3.47 32.31
C PRO A 446 1.19 -3.15 32.21
N ALA A 447 1.86 -3.69 31.20
CA ALA A 447 3.29 -3.45 30.92
C ALA A 447 3.56 -2.08 30.25
N ILE A 448 2.51 -1.37 29.83
CA ILE A 448 2.61 -0.14 29.05
C ILE A 448 2.38 1.08 29.95
N ALA A 449 3.14 2.14 29.68
CA ALA A 449 2.96 3.44 30.32
C ALA A 449 1.63 4.07 29.87
N ALA A 450 0.84 4.55 30.82
CA ALA A 450 -0.46 5.16 30.55
C ALA A 450 -0.34 6.68 30.33
N GLY A 451 -1.18 7.23 29.44
CA GLY A 451 -1.27 8.67 29.19
C GLY A 451 -0.06 9.29 28.52
N LYS A 452 0.77 8.50 27.84
CA LYS A 452 2.01 8.98 27.21
C LYS A 452 1.82 9.23 25.72
N ARG A 453 2.42 10.30 25.20
CA ARG A 453 2.49 10.61 23.78
C ARG A 453 3.95 10.81 23.37
N ILE A 454 4.39 10.05 22.37
CA ILE A 454 5.73 10.06 21.79
C ILE A 454 5.65 10.79 20.46
N ASP A 455 6.30 11.96 20.35
CA ASP A 455 6.31 12.79 19.15
C ASP A 455 7.50 12.46 18.23
N GLU A 456 8.48 11.70 18.73
CA GLU A 456 9.62 11.25 17.96
C GLU A 456 9.17 10.37 16.79
N LYS A 457 9.76 10.62 15.63
CA LYS A 457 9.51 9.82 14.42
C LYS A 457 9.95 8.37 14.66
N LYS A 458 9.02 7.44 14.47
CA LYS A 458 9.25 5.99 14.52
C LYS A 458 8.78 5.35 13.22
N SER A 459 9.16 4.10 12.99
CA SER A 459 8.72 3.34 11.82
C SER A 459 8.08 2.02 12.23
N LEU A 460 7.10 1.56 11.45
CA LEU A 460 6.41 0.28 11.63
C LEU A 460 7.34 -0.94 11.70
N VAL A 461 8.56 -0.85 11.16
CA VAL A 461 9.62 -1.87 11.34
C VAL A 461 10.01 -2.07 12.81
N SER A 462 9.59 -1.18 13.71
CA SER A 462 9.78 -1.31 15.17
C SER A 462 8.81 -2.31 15.81
N LEU A 463 7.79 -2.78 15.08
CA LEU A 463 6.76 -3.66 15.64
C LEU A 463 7.32 -5.03 16.05
N ALA A 464 7.88 -5.81 15.11
CA ALA A 464 8.45 -7.13 15.42
C ALA A 464 9.45 -7.14 16.59
N PRO A 465 10.48 -6.26 16.64
CA PRO A 465 11.41 -6.26 17.76
C PRO A 465 10.73 -5.86 19.08
N THR A 466 9.71 -5.01 19.05
CA THR A 466 8.91 -4.66 20.23
C THR A 466 8.07 -5.84 20.72
N ILE A 467 7.45 -6.61 19.82
CA ILE A 467 6.72 -7.84 20.17
C ILE A 467 7.68 -8.87 20.78
N ALA A 468 8.84 -9.07 20.15
CA ALA A 468 9.87 -9.98 20.67
C ALA A 468 10.31 -9.56 22.08
N TYR A 469 10.51 -8.25 22.31
CA TYR A 469 10.84 -7.71 23.62
C TYR A 469 9.74 -8.02 24.66
N LEU A 470 8.47 -7.72 24.33
CA LEU A 470 7.34 -7.97 25.23
C LEU A 470 7.19 -9.46 25.60
N LEU A 471 7.41 -10.36 24.65
CA LEU A 471 7.22 -11.80 24.80
C LEU A 471 8.49 -12.55 25.24
N GLY A 472 9.60 -11.86 25.53
CA GLY A 472 10.84 -12.52 25.99
C GLY A 472 11.52 -13.37 24.92
N ALA A 473 11.36 -13.01 23.64
CA ALA A 473 11.95 -13.72 22.50
C ALA A 473 13.19 -12.98 21.96
N PRO A 474 14.13 -13.69 21.30
CA PRO A 474 15.19 -13.03 20.55
C PRO A 474 14.60 -12.17 19.42
N TYR A 475 15.29 -11.10 19.02
CA TYR A 475 14.85 -10.32 17.86
C TYR A 475 15.01 -11.14 16.57
N PRO A 476 14.14 -10.95 15.57
CA PRO A 476 14.37 -11.50 14.24
C PRO A 476 15.76 -11.09 13.74
N SER A 477 16.53 -12.04 13.20
CA SER A 477 17.96 -11.86 12.88
C SER A 477 18.32 -10.62 12.05
N HIS A 478 17.40 -10.15 11.19
CA HIS A 478 17.60 -8.99 10.32
C HIS A 478 16.72 -7.80 10.70
N SER A 479 16.09 -7.83 11.88
CA SER A 479 15.31 -6.71 12.38
C SER A 479 16.18 -5.46 12.50
N ARG A 480 15.67 -4.32 12.02
CA ARG A 480 16.31 -3.00 12.03
C ARG A 480 15.57 -1.99 12.90
N GLY A 481 14.27 -2.15 13.08
CA GLY A 481 13.49 -1.25 13.94
C GLY A 481 14.00 -1.26 15.38
N PRO A 482 14.13 -0.10 16.04
CA PRO A 482 14.40 -0.08 17.47
C PRO A 482 13.20 -0.65 18.23
N VAL A 483 13.45 -1.31 19.36
CA VAL A 483 12.39 -1.61 20.33
C VAL A 483 11.79 -0.30 20.82
N LEU A 484 10.47 -0.21 20.86
CA LEU A 484 9.71 0.95 21.36
C LEU A 484 9.71 0.99 22.90
N ILE A 485 10.90 1.02 23.50
CA ILE A 485 11.11 0.95 24.95
C ILE A 485 10.45 2.12 25.69
N GLU A 486 10.23 3.23 25.00
CA GLU A 486 9.59 4.42 25.55
C GLU A 486 8.13 4.19 25.95
N ALA A 487 7.48 3.17 25.39
CA ALA A 487 6.13 2.77 25.79
C ALA A 487 6.11 1.87 27.04
N MET A 488 7.25 1.28 27.40
CA MET A 488 7.29 0.34 28.52
C MET A 488 7.18 1.08 29.84
N ARG A 489 6.38 0.53 30.76
CA ARG A 489 6.38 0.99 32.14
C ARG A 489 7.74 0.67 32.74
N LYS A 490 8.42 1.68 33.28
CA LYS A 490 9.63 1.45 34.08
C LYS A 490 9.21 0.73 35.35
N GLU A 491 9.86 -0.38 35.68
CA GLU A 491 9.79 -0.89 37.04
C GLU A 491 10.29 0.23 37.96
N GLU A 492 9.51 0.63 38.96
CA GLU A 492 10.06 1.42 40.06
C GLU A 492 11.21 0.59 40.61
N SER A 493 12.43 1.12 40.54
CA SER A 493 13.56 0.46 41.16
C SER A 493 13.20 0.23 42.64
N ASP A 494 13.57 -0.92 43.20
CA ASP A 494 13.37 -1.20 44.62
C ASP A 494 13.96 -0.08 45.52
N GLU A 495 14.94 0.69 45.02
CA GLU A 495 15.49 1.88 45.69
C GLU A 495 14.53 3.09 45.71
N GLU A 496 13.75 3.34 44.67
CA GLU A 496 12.75 4.42 44.61
C GLU A 496 11.52 4.08 45.46
N ALA A 497 11.07 2.82 45.40
CA ALA A 497 10.03 2.30 46.28
C ALA A 497 10.47 2.28 47.75
N ALA A 498 11.75 1.98 48.04
CA ALA A 498 12.32 2.07 49.38
C ALA A 498 12.44 3.53 49.87
N ARG A 499 12.82 4.47 49.00
CA ARG A 499 12.83 5.91 49.32
C ARG A 499 11.43 6.42 49.65
N HIS A 500 10.42 6.06 48.87
CA HIS A 500 9.03 6.43 49.15
C HIS A 500 8.53 5.84 50.48
N ARG A 501 8.92 4.61 50.84
CA ARG A 501 8.60 4.02 52.15
C ARG A 501 9.35 4.68 53.32
N LEU A 502 10.58 5.13 53.12
CA LEU A 502 11.37 5.84 54.15
C LEU A 502 10.80 7.23 54.48
N PHE A 503 10.19 7.93 53.50
CA PHE A 503 9.56 9.23 53.74
C PHE A 503 8.08 9.14 54.17
N ALA A 504 7.39 8.03 53.89
CA ALA A 504 6.01 7.80 54.34
C ALA A 504 5.89 7.35 55.82
N GLY A 505 7.00 6.96 56.47
CA GLY A 505 7.05 6.54 57.87
C GLY A 505 7.38 7.65 58.88
N ALA A 506 7.43 8.91 58.46
CA ALA A 506 7.88 10.04 59.29
C ALA A 506 6.85 11.18 59.43
N GLN A 507 5.55 10.86 59.40
CA GLN A 507 4.47 11.80 59.79
C GLN A 507 3.61 11.27 60.92
#